data_AF-A0A7S3S9P2-F1
#
_entry.id   AF-A0A7S3S9P2-F1
#
_cell.length_a   1.000
_cell.length_b   1.000
_cell.length_c   1.000
_cell.angle_alpha   90.00
_cell.angle_beta   90.00
_cell.angle_gamma   90.00
#
_symmetry.space_group_name_H-M   'P 1'
#
loop_
_entity.id
_entity.type
_entity.pdbx_description
1 polymer ?
#
loop_
_entity_poly.entity_id
_entity_poly.type
_entity_poly.pdbx_seq_one_letter_code
_entity_poly.pdbx_strand_id
1 'polypeptide(L)'
;APASAPASAPASAPAAVAPASAPAEEEFRPSAAIVEVLVNFLIRVALMAAEGRDGPELSERCVSLLASGLSLWPEVAIKYAFLDKQFQEASRSSANAAAAKDGAASAGGADGSNLLLTGLAVLHAIIKRQPAFLVRHLKSLHALLAPALEHHLESQKMVSALEAFLKDALQNLGRVARQAPQTQGDVASFMHWLAEACALGLGTKDPAAAAAAAAAA
;
A
#
# COMPACT_ATOMS: atom_id res chain seq x y z
N ALA A 1 -58.45 71.27 -40.12
CA ALA A 1 -59.20 69.99 -40.27
C ALA A 1 -58.17 68.88 -40.47
N PRO A 2 -58.34 67.69 -39.85
CA PRO A 2 -57.55 67.33 -38.68
C PRO A 2 -56.42 66.32 -38.93
N ALA A 3 -55.48 66.33 -37.97
CA ALA A 3 -54.49 65.30 -37.71
C ALA A 3 -55.11 64.08 -37.00
N SER A 4 -54.60 62.87 -37.25
CA SER A 4 -54.37 61.85 -36.21
C SER A 4 -53.52 60.69 -36.72
N ALA A 5 -52.64 60.27 -35.82
CA ALA A 5 -51.50 59.37 -35.94
C ALA A 5 -51.93 57.88 -35.73
N PRO A 6 -50.98 56.91 -35.78
CA PRO A 6 -51.22 55.52 -36.11
C PRO A 6 -51.41 54.56 -34.92
N ALA A 7 -51.99 53.39 -35.26
CA ALA A 7 -51.81 52.05 -34.71
C ALA A 7 -51.37 51.88 -33.23
N SER A 8 -52.31 51.42 -32.41
CA SER A 8 -52.07 50.83 -31.09
C SER A 8 -51.28 49.52 -31.14
N ALA A 9 -50.33 49.38 -30.23
CA ALA A 9 -49.57 48.16 -29.92
C ALA A 9 -50.46 47.05 -29.33
N PRO A 10 -49.92 45.83 -29.18
CA PRO A 10 -49.58 45.43 -27.81
C PRO A 10 -48.16 44.85 -27.65
N ALA A 11 -47.52 45.32 -26.58
CA ALA A 11 -46.54 44.67 -25.72
C ALA A 11 -45.69 43.51 -26.32
N SER A 12 -44.48 43.86 -26.78
CA SER A 12 -43.37 42.90 -26.85
C SER A 12 -42.92 42.54 -25.43
N ALA A 13 -43.00 41.25 -25.11
CA ALA A 13 -42.41 40.64 -23.92
C ALA A 13 -40.91 40.99 -23.80
N PRO A 14 -40.34 41.08 -22.58
CA PRO A 14 -38.90 41.23 -22.43
C PRO A 14 -38.24 39.95 -22.95
N ALA A 15 -37.29 40.12 -23.87
CA ALA A 15 -36.42 39.04 -24.30
C ALA A 15 -35.81 38.40 -23.05
N ALA A 16 -36.17 37.14 -22.79
CA ALA A 16 -35.49 36.32 -21.82
C ALA A 16 -34.03 36.24 -22.29
N VAL A 17 -33.16 37.00 -21.64
CA VAL A 17 -31.73 36.77 -21.66
C VAL A 17 -31.57 35.35 -21.15
N ALA A 18 -31.32 34.43 -22.08
CA ALA A 18 -30.89 33.08 -21.72
C ALA A 18 -29.75 33.25 -20.72
N PRO A 19 -29.78 32.57 -19.54
CA PRO A 19 -28.68 32.66 -18.62
C PRO A 19 -27.44 32.25 -19.40
N ALA A 20 -26.49 33.18 -19.50
CA ALA A 20 -25.18 32.93 -20.07
C ALA A 20 -24.71 31.60 -19.49
N SER A 21 -24.44 30.65 -20.39
CA SER A 21 -23.89 29.35 -20.08
C SER A 21 -22.87 29.53 -18.96
N ALA A 22 -23.19 29.03 -17.76
CA ALA A 22 -22.22 28.92 -16.70
C ALA A 22 -20.97 28.27 -17.33
N PRO A 23 -19.75 28.79 -17.09
CA PRO A 23 -18.57 28.09 -17.55
C PRO A 23 -18.71 26.67 -17.04
N ALA A 24 -18.66 25.69 -17.96
CA ALA A 24 -18.64 24.28 -17.61
C ALA A 24 -17.71 24.15 -16.43
N GLU A 25 -18.25 23.77 -15.26
CA GLU A 25 -17.47 23.64 -14.04
C GLU A 25 -16.25 22.81 -14.43
N GLU A 26 -15.07 23.44 -14.42
CA GLU A 26 -13.81 22.73 -14.62
C GLU A 26 -13.83 21.63 -13.57
N GLU A 27 -14.06 20.40 -14.02
CA GLU A 27 -14.11 19.23 -13.18
C GLU A 27 -12.82 19.22 -12.36
N PHE A 28 -12.95 19.51 -11.06
CA PHE A 28 -11.80 19.83 -10.22
C PHE A 28 -10.81 18.67 -10.27
N ARG A 29 -9.71 18.86 -11.02
CA ARG A 29 -8.64 17.89 -11.11
C ARG A 29 -7.57 18.28 -10.10
N PRO A 30 -7.39 17.52 -9.01
CA PRO A 30 -6.36 17.82 -8.03
C PRO A 30 -4.99 17.81 -8.72
N SER A 31 -4.16 18.81 -8.40
CA SER A 31 -2.80 18.88 -8.93
C SER A 31 -1.97 17.68 -8.47
N ALA A 32 -0.89 17.36 -9.18
CA ALA A 32 0.00 16.27 -8.82
C ALA A 32 0.51 16.38 -7.36
N ALA A 33 0.75 17.61 -6.89
CA ALA A 33 1.16 17.86 -5.50
C ALA A 33 0.05 17.51 -4.50
N ILE A 34 -1.21 17.83 -4.80
CA ILE A 34 -2.35 17.50 -3.94
C ILE A 34 -2.53 15.97 -3.91
N VAL A 35 -2.47 15.32 -5.06
CA VAL A 35 -2.56 13.85 -5.18
C VAL A 35 -1.46 13.16 -4.37
N GLU A 36 -0.22 13.65 -4.47
CA GLU A 36 0.91 13.15 -3.67
C GLU A 36 0.62 13.28 -2.16
N VAL A 37 0.17 14.45 -1.71
CA VAL A 37 -0.17 14.68 -0.30
C VAL A 37 -1.27 13.72 0.16
N LEU A 38 -2.33 13.55 -0.62
CA LEU A 38 -3.44 12.66 -0.29
C LEU A 38 -3.00 11.20 -0.16
N VAL A 39 -2.24 10.68 -1.13
CA VAL A 39 -1.76 9.29 -1.13
C VAL A 39 -0.82 9.04 0.04
N ASN A 40 0.13 9.94 0.29
CA ASN A 40 1.05 9.80 1.43
C ASN A 40 0.35 10.00 2.77
N PHE A 41 -0.69 10.83 2.83
CA PHE A 41 -1.53 10.97 4.01
C PHE A 41 -2.29 9.67 4.32
N LEU A 42 -2.93 9.06 3.33
CA LEU A 42 -3.63 7.78 3.50
C LEU A 42 -2.69 6.68 4.00
N ILE A 43 -1.48 6.60 3.47
CA ILE A 43 -0.44 5.66 3.94
C ILE A 43 -0.12 5.89 5.42
N ARG A 44 0.11 7.15 5.82
CA ARG A 44 0.44 7.50 7.21
C ARG A 44 -0.68 7.16 8.17
N VAL A 45 -1.91 7.55 7.83
CA VAL A 45 -3.09 7.31 8.66
C VAL A 45 -3.37 5.82 8.78
N ALA A 46 -3.24 5.06 7.68
CA ALA A 46 -3.40 3.60 7.72
C ALA A 46 -2.44 2.96 8.73
N LEU A 47 -1.16 3.31 8.67
CA LEU A 47 -0.14 2.74 9.54
C LEU A 47 -0.28 3.20 11.00
N MET A 48 -0.58 4.48 11.24
CA MET A 48 -0.81 4.97 12.60
C MET A 48 -2.08 4.39 13.23
N ALA A 49 -3.12 4.16 12.43
CA ALA A 49 -4.37 3.55 12.91
C ALA A 49 -4.20 2.06 13.23
N ALA A 50 -3.24 1.36 12.63
CA ALA A 50 -3.03 -0.07 12.83
C ALA A 50 -2.66 -0.44 14.29
N GLU A 51 -2.16 0.51 15.08
CA GLU A 51 -1.74 0.29 16.48
C GLU A 51 -2.81 0.68 17.51
N GLY A 52 -3.93 1.29 17.08
CA GLY A 52 -4.99 1.77 17.97
C GLY A 52 -6.07 0.71 18.26
N ARG A 53 -6.63 0.72 19.49
CA ARG A 53 -7.71 -0.19 19.92
C ARG A 53 -8.97 -0.17 19.05
N ASP A 54 -9.32 1.00 18.50
CA ASP A 54 -10.45 1.21 17.57
C ASP A 54 -9.98 1.51 16.13
N GLY A 55 -8.68 1.36 15.87
CA GLY A 55 -8.04 1.75 14.61
C GLY A 55 -8.01 0.73 13.46
N PRO A 56 -8.28 -0.60 13.62
CA PRO A 56 -8.14 -1.53 12.50
C PRO A 56 -9.15 -1.25 11.37
N GLU A 57 -10.40 -0.90 11.68
CA GLU A 57 -11.38 -0.53 10.63
C GLU A 57 -10.96 0.74 9.87
N LEU A 58 -10.44 1.75 10.59
CA LEU A 58 -9.94 2.96 9.96
C LEU A 58 -8.75 2.66 9.06
N SER A 59 -7.83 1.79 9.52
CA SER A 59 -6.69 1.36 8.74
C SER A 59 -7.11 0.65 7.45
N GLU A 60 -8.09 -0.25 7.53
CA GLU A 60 -8.63 -0.98 6.38
C GLU A 60 -9.31 -0.03 5.39
N ARG A 61 -10.11 0.92 5.88
CA ARG A 61 -10.72 1.96 5.04
C ARG A 61 -9.66 2.81 4.34
N CYS A 62 -8.60 3.21 5.04
CA CYS A 62 -7.50 3.95 4.45
C CYS A 62 -6.76 3.14 3.37
N VAL A 63 -6.55 1.83 3.58
CA VAL A 63 -5.96 0.94 2.56
C VAL A 63 -6.87 0.81 1.33
N SER A 64 -8.19 0.69 1.52
CA SER A 64 -9.16 0.63 0.42
C SER A 64 -9.19 1.93 -0.40
N LEU A 65 -9.18 3.08 0.29
CA LEU A 65 -9.08 4.39 -0.35
C LEU A 65 -7.75 4.57 -1.08
N LEU A 66 -6.64 4.08 -0.51
CA LEU A 66 -5.33 4.10 -1.15
C LEU A 66 -5.36 3.27 -2.45
N ALA A 67 -5.90 2.05 -2.43
CA ALA A 67 -6.02 1.22 -3.62
C ALA A 67 -6.88 1.89 -4.71
N SER A 68 -7.96 2.56 -4.32
CA SER A 68 -8.79 3.35 -5.24
C SER A 68 -8.03 4.55 -5.81
N GLY A 69 -7.34 5.32 -4.97
CA GLY A 69 -6.54 6.47 -5.37
C GLY A 69 -5.40 6.08 -6.31
N LEU A 70 -4.67 4.99 -6.03
CA LEU A 70 -3.61 4.47 -6.90
C LEU A 70 -4.15 3.94 -8.24
N SER A 71 -5.42 3.57 -8.31
CA SER A 71 -6.06 3.18 -9.57
C SER A 71 -6.36 4.40 -10.45
N LEU A 72 -6.62 5.57 -9.85
CA LEU A 72 -6.80 6.85 -10.56
C LEU A 72 -5.46 7.53 -10.88
N TRP A 73 -4.47 7.38 -10.01
CA TRP A 73 -3.17 8.06 -10.09
C TRP A 73 -2.01 7.07 -9.99
N PRO A 74 -1.77 6.23 -11.01
CA PRO A 74 -0.74 5.21 -10.99
C PRO A 74 0.68 5.78 -10.97
N GLU A 75 0.88 7.04 -11.38
CA GLU A 75 2.20 7.69 -11.44
C GLU A 75 2.48 8.59 -10.21
N VAL A 76 1.67 8.51 -9.15
CA VAL A 76 1.87 9.33 -7.95
C VAL A 76 3.18 8.98 -7.24
N ALA A 77 3.91 10.00 -6.80
CA ALA A 77 5.11 9.80 -5.99
C ALA A 77 4.78 9.33 -4.57
N ILE A 78 5.38 8.23 -4.14
CA ILE A 78 5.21 7.68 -2.79
C ILE A 78 6.51 7.85 -2.01
N LYS A 79 6.41 8.42 -0.80
CA LYS A 79 7.56 8.68 0.08
C LYS A 79 7.89 7.45 0.92
N TYR A 80 8.79 6.61 0.39
CA TYR A 80 9.22 5.38 1.07
C TYR A 80 9.85 5.61 2.46
N ALA A 81 10.49 6.76 2.69
CA ALA A 81 11.16 7.06 3.95
C ALA A 81 10.26 6.93 5.20
N PHE A 82 8.94 7.14 5.06
CA PHE A 82 8.02 6.89 6.17
C PHE A 82 7.71 5.40 6.34
N LEU A 83 7.42 4.70 5.23
CA LEU A 83 7.18 3.26 5.22
C LEU A 83 8.34 2.50 5.86
N ASP A 84 9.56 2.80 5.43
CA ASP A 84 10.79 2.19 5.94
C ASP A 84 10.93 2.33 7.47
N LYS A 85 10.65 3.53 8.01
CA LYS A 85 10.68 3.76 9.45
C LYS A 85 9.64 2.93 10.20
N GLN A 86 8.40 2.91 9.70
CA GLN A 86 7.33 2.11 10.33
C GLN A 86 7.63 0.61 10.27
N PHE A 87 8.27 0.15 9.20
CA PHE A 87 8.66 -1.25 9.02
C PHE A 87 9.81 -1.69 9.93
N GLN A 88 10.82 -0.82 10.09
CA GLN A 88 11.87 -1.05 11.08
C GLN A 88 11.29 -1.11 12.50
N GLU A 89 10.30 -0.26 12.80
CA GLU A 89 9.65 -0.25 14.10
C GLU A 89 8.81 -1.52 14.33
N ALA A 90 8.02 -1.94 13.33
CA ALA A 90 7.25 -3.18 13.38
C ALA A 90 8.16 -4.41 13.60
N SER A 91 9.30 -4.45 12.91
CA SER A 91 10.31 -5.51 13.04
C SER A 91 10.93 -5.54 14.44
N ARG A 92 11.33 -4.39 15.00
CA ARG A 92 11.88 -4.31 16.36
C ARG A 92 10.86 -4.71 17.43
N SER A 93 9.61 -4.25 17.27
CA SER A 93 8.51 -4.59 18.17
C SER A 93 8.25 -6.10 18.20
N SER A 94 8.29 -6.75 17.03
CA SER A 94 8.18 -8.20 16.89
C SER A 94 9.33 -8.97 17.54
N ALA A 95 10.58 -8.59 17.27
CA ALA A 95 11.76 -9.25 17.85
C ALA A 95 11.78 -9.15 19.39
N ASN A 96 11.39 -8.00 19.95
CA ASN A 96 11.27 -7.82 21.40
C ASN A 96 10.11 -8.64 22.00
N ALA A 97 9.00 -8.81 21.28
CA ALA A 97 7.90 -9.67 21.71
C ALA A 97 8.28 -11.16 21.71
N ALA A 98 9.10 -11.60 20.74
CA ALA A 98 9.62 -12.96 20.70
C ALA A 98 10.56 -13.25 21.88
N ALA A 99 11.42 -12.30 22.26
CA ALA A 99 12.29 -12.41 23.43
C ALA A 99 11.52 -12.43 24.77
N ALA A 100 10.33 -11.81 24.84
CA ALA A 100 9.49 -11.81 26.02
C ALA A 100 8.66 -13.11 26.20
N LYS A 101 8.54 -13.95 25.16
CA LYS A 101 7.74 -15.20 25.19
C LYS A 101 8.39 -16.30 26.04
N ASP A 102 9.68 -16.18 26.38
CA ASP A 102 10.40 -17.08 27.30
C ASP A 102 10.22 -16.73 28.79
N GLY A 103 9.45 -15.67 29.12
CA GLY A 103 9.24 -15.27 30.52
C GLY A 103 8.04 -14.35 30.71
N ALA A 104 6.89 -14.96 31.05
CA ALA A 104 5.66 -14.35 31.55
C ALA A 104 4.81 -13.51 30.56
N ALA A 105 3.52 -13.82 30.56
CA ALA A 105 2.48 -13.20 29.77
C ALA A 105 2.49 -11.66 29.87
N SER A 106 2.83 -10.98 28.78
CA SER A 106 2.59 -9.55 28.62
C SER A 106 1.15 -9.31 28.19
N ALA A 107 0.27 -9.10 29.15
CA ALA A 107 -1.00 -8.42 28.95
C ALA A 107 -0.71 -6.92 28.76
N GLY A 108 -0.66 -6.44 27.51
CA GLY A 108 -0.69 -5.00 27.23
C GLY A 108 0.17 -4.45 26.09
N GLY A 109 0.93 -5.26 25.34
CA GLY A 109 1.79 -4.77 24.26
C GLY A 109 1.03 -4.58 22.93
N ALA A 110 1.19 -3.44 22.28
CA ALA A 110 0.70 -3.21 20.92
C ALA A 110 1.13 -4.36 20.00
N ASP A 111 0.16 -5.03 19.37
CA ASP A 111 0.41 -6.12 18.43
C ASP A 111 1.16 -5.59 17.21
N GLY A 112 2.50 -5.61 17.23
CA GLY A 112 3.34 -5.28 16.06
C GLY A 112 2.95 -6.06 14.80
N SER A 113 2.31 -7.22 14.99
CA SER A 113 1.64 -8.01 13.97
C SER A 113 0.59 -7.23 13.16
N ASN A 114 -0.21 -6.35 13.78
CA ASN A 114 -1.23 -5.55 13.09
C ASN A 114 -0.60 -4.45 12.24
N LEU A 115 0.41 -3.74 12.77
CA LEU A 115 1.17 -2.76 12.00
C LEU A 115 1.84 -3.42 10.78
N LEU A 116 2.43 -4.59 10.97
CA LEU A 116 3.03 -5.37 9.89
C LEU A 116 1.97 -5.81 8.85
N LEU A 117 0.81 -6.29 9.30
CA LEU A 117 -0.28 -6.71 8.41
C LEU A 117 -0.79 -5.54 7.56
N THR A 118 -1.05 -4.39 8.18
CA THR A 118 -1.46 -3.16 7.48
C THR A 118 -0.36 -2.67 6.57
N GLY A 119 0.90 -2.75 7.02
CA GLY A 119 2.09 -2.49 6.23
C GLY A 119 2.16 -3.28 4.94
N LEU A 120 1.96 -4.59 5.05
CA LEU A 120 1.93 -5.51 3.94
C LEU A 120 0.76 -5.22 3.00
N ALA A 121 -0.42 -4.89 3.54
CA ALA A 121 -1.59 -4.50 2.74
C ALA A 121 -1.37 -3.17 1.97
N VAL A 122 -0.73 -2.18 2.60
CA VAL A 122 -0.32 -0.93 1.94
C VAL A 122 0.66 -1.23 0.81
N LEU A 123 1.70 -2.03 1.06
CA LEU A 123 2.65 -2.43 0.02
C LEU A 123 1.95 -3.21 -1.10
N HIS A 124 1.04 -4.10 -0.77
CA HIS A 124 0.26 -4.87 -1.76
C HIS A 124 -0.53 -3.95 -2.70
N ALA A 125 -1.20 -2.94 -2.14
CA ALA A 125 -1.93 -1.94 -2.93
C ALA A 125 -1.00 -1.15 -3.87
N ILE A 126 0.19 -0.76 -3.39
CA ILE A 126 1.20 -0.05 -4.18
C ILE A 126 1.69 -0.91 -5.35
N ILE A 127 2.05 -2.17 -5.09
CA ILE A 127 2.65 -3.06 -6.09
C ILE A 127 1.72 -3.34 -7.25
N LYS A 128 0.42 -3.49 -6.97
CA LYS A 128 -0.60 -3.74 -8.01
C LYS A 128 -0.67 -2.64 -9.06
N ARG A 129 -0.22 -1.43 -8.73
CA ARG A 129 -0.27 -0.26 -9.61
C ARG A 129 1.11 0.25 -10.03
N GLN A 130 2.10 0.12 -9.14
CA GLN A 130 3.47 0.60 -9.33
C GLN A 130 4.49 -0.53 -9.10
N PRO A 131 4.64 -1.49 -10.04
CA PRO A 131 5.54 -2.62 -9.84
C PRO A 131 7.02 -2.19 -9.83
N ALA A 132 7.36 -1.08 -10.49
CA ALA A 132 8.70 -0.49 -10.45
C ALA A 132 9.11 0.01 -9.06
N PHE A 133 8.13 0.31 -8.19
CA PHE A 133 8.38 0.70 -6.80
C PHE A 133 9.12 -0.39 -6.02
N LEU A 134 8.77 -1.66 -6.24
CA LEU A 134 9.43 -2.79 -5.59
C LEU A 134 10.91 -2.84 -5.86
N VAL A 135 11.28 -2.72 -7.14
CA VAL A 135 12.66 -2.92 -7.57
C VAL A 135 13.56 -1.85 -6.97
N ARG A 136 13.06 -0.62 -6.83
CA ARG A 136 13.77 0.48 -6.18
C ARG A 136 13.97 0.29 -4.67
N HIS A 137 13.09 -0.47 -4.01
CA HIS A 137 13.05 -0.64 -2.55
C HIS A 137 13.25 -2.09 -2.10
N LEU A 138 13.83 -2.92 -2.97
CA LEU A 138 13.88 -4.37 -2.82
C LEU A 138 14.69 -4.82 -1.60
N LYS A 139 15.77 -4.07 -1.27
CA LYS A 139 16.57 -4.30 -0.06
C LYS A 139 15.80 -4.05 1.23
N SER A 140 15.07 -2.95 1.30
CA SER A 140 14.27 -2.60 2.48
C SER A 140 13.06 -3.51 2.64
N LEU A 141 12.49 -3.99 1.53
CA LEU A 141 11.41 -4.97 1.53
C LEU A 141 11.89 -6.35 2.02
N HIS A 142 13.10 -6.78 1.64
CA HIS A 142 13.74 -7.95 2.25
C HIS A 142 13.86 -7.77 3.77
N ALA A 143 14.40 -6.64 4.24
CA ALA A 143 14.55 -6.37 5.68
C ALA A 143 13.21 -6.39 6.45
N LEU A 144 12.10 -6.06 5.79
CA LEU A 144 10.75 -6.18 6.36
C LEU A 144 10.21 -7.61 6.34
N LEU A 145 10.37 -8.33 5.23
CA LEU A 145 9.80 -9.66 5.04
C LEU A 145 10.52 -10.73 5.84
N ALA A 146 11.83 -10.61 6.06
CA ALA A 146 12.61 -11.57 6.83
C ALA A 146 12.02 -11.83 8.24
N PRO A 147 11.87 -10.80 9.11
CA PRO A 147 11.26 -11.01 10.43
C PRO A 147 9.79 -11.43 10.35
N ALA A 148 9.07 -11.02 9.30
CA ALA A 148 7.68 -11.44 9.07
C ALA A 148 7.57 -12.95 8.80
N LEU A 149 8.48 -13.49 7.99
CA LEU A 149 8.57 -14.91 7.66
C LEU A 149 9.14 -15.74 8.80
N GLU A 150 9.99 -15.18 9.66
CA GLU A 150 10.59 -15.94 10.77
C GLU A 150 9.70 -16.00 12.00
N HIS A 151 9.00 -14.90 12.34
CA HIS A 151 8.34 -14.77 13.64
C HIS A 151 6.80 -14.75 13.58
N HIS A 152 6.20 -14.61 12.40
CA HIS A 152 4.74 -14.43 12.28
C HIS A 152 4.00 -15.48 11.44
N LEU A 153 4.66 -16.59 11.07
CA LEU A 153 4.02 -17.70 10.35
C LEU A 153 3.00 -18.49 11.20
N GLU A 154 2.97 -18.28 12.52
CA GLU A 154 1.97 -18.89 13.40
C GLU A 154 0.56 -18.30 13.17
N SER A 155 0.46 -17.07 12.64
CA SER A 155 -0.81 -16.38 12.40
C SER A 155 -1.35 -16.66 11.01
N GLN A 156 -2.49 -17.36 10.93
CA GLN A 156 -3.15 -17.68 9.65
C GLN A 156 -3.50 -16.42 8.83
N LYS A 157 -3.80 -15.30 9.51
CA LYS A 157 -4.04 -14.00 8.84
C LYS A 157 -2.77 -13.46 8.18
N MET A 158 -1.63 -13.53 8.87
CA MET A 158 -0.35 -13.08 8.34
C MET A 158 0.09 -13.95 7.16
N VAL A 159 -0.03 -15.28 7.29
CA VAL A 159 0.30 -16.22 6.21
C VAL A 159 -0.52 -15.93 4.96
N SER A 160 -1.84 -15.75 5.11
CA SER A 160 -2.72 -15.41 3.97
C SER A 160 -2.34 -14.07 3.32
N ALA A 161 -2.02 -13.06 4.12
CA ALA A 161 -1.59 -11.77 3.61
C ALA A 161 -0.23 -11.85 2.90
N LEU A 162 0.73 -12.60 3.45
CA LEU A 162 2.02 -12.86 2.82
C LEU A 162 1.88 -13.64 1.52
N GLU A 163 1.06 -14.69 1.48
CA GLU A 163 0.82 -15.45 0.26
C GLU A 163 0.26 -14.56 -0.85
N ALA A 164 -0.78 -13.78 -0.54
CA ALA A 164 -1.41 -12.87 -1.49
C ALA A 164 -0.40 -11.81 -1.99
N PHE A 165 0.37 -11.24 -1.07
CA PHE A 165 1.41 -10.27 -1.38
C PHE A 165 2.50 -10.86 -2.27
N LEU A 166 3.08 -11.99 -1.88
CA LEU A 166 4.17 -12.64 -2.60
C LEU A 166 3.71 -13.07 -3.98
N LYS A 167 2.52 -13.66 -4.12
CA LYS A 167 1.99 -14.07 -5.43
C LYS A 167 1.96 -12.91 -6.42
N ASP A 168 1.49 -11.75 -6.00
CA ASP A 168 1.43 -10.56 -6.85
C ASP A 168 2.82 -9.91 -7.03
N ALA A 169 3.65 -9.88 -5.98
CA ALA A 169 5.00 -9.33 -6.04
C ALA A 169 5.88 -10.12 -7.02
N LEU A 170 5.87 -11.45 -6.97
CA LEU A 170 6.66 -12.31 -7.85
C LEU A 170 6.23 -12.17 -9.32
N GLN A 171 4.93 -12.11 -9.58
CA GLN A 171 4.41 -11.87 -10.94
C GLN A 171 4.86 -10.52 -11.49
N ASN A 172 4.82 -9.48 -10.66
CA ASN A 172 5.21 -8.13 -11.05
C ASN A 172 6.72 -7.96 -11.19
N LEU A 173 7.51 -8.51 -10.28
CA LEU A 173 8.97 -8.51 -10.34
C LEU A 173 9.47 -9.23 -11.60
N GLY A 174 8.89 -10.39 -11.94
CA GLY A 174 9.23 -11.09 -13.18
C GLY A 174 8.91 -10.30 -14.45
N ARG A 175 7.85 -9.46 -14.44
CA ARG A 175 7.55 -8.54 -15.54
C ARG A 175 8.55 -7.40 -15.62
N VAL A 176 8.87 -6.75 -14.50
CA VAL A 176 9.79 -5.61 -14.46
C VAL A 176 11.22 -6.02 -14.78
N ALA A 177 11.68 -7.18 -14.28
CA ALA A 177 13.03 -7.68 -14.56
C ALA A 177 13.25 -7.95 -16.06
N ARG A 178 12.21 -8.39 -16.79
CA ARG A 178 12.27 -8.54 -18.25
C ARG A 178 12.36 -7.21 -19.00
N GLN A 179 11.86 -6.13 -18.42
CA GLN A 179 11.85 -4.80 -19.01
C GLN A 179 13.12 -4.00 -18.69
N ALA A 180 13.79 -4.31 -17.58
CA ALA A 180 14.97 -3.59 -17.11
C ALA A 180 16.13 -4.55 -16.80
N PRO A 181 17.04 -4.81 -17.75
CA PRO A 181 18.12 -5.79 -17.57
C PRO A 181 19.10 -5.41 -16.45
N GLN A 182 19.23 -4.12 -16.10
CA GLN A 182 20.11 -3.66 -15.04
C GLN A 182 19.66 -4.09 -13.63
N THR A 183 18.38 -4.37 -13.42
CA THR A 183 17.85 -4.76 -12.10
C THR A 183 17.68 -6.28 -11.96
N GLN A 184 18.01 -7.03 -13.00
CA GLN A 184 17.82 -8.48 -13.06
C GLN A 184 18.64 -9.23 -11.98
N GLY A 185 19.85 -8.75 -11.67
CA GLY A 185 20.71 -9.37 -10.64
C GLY A 185 20.14 -9.21 -9.22
N ASP A 186 19.67 -8.01 -8.88
CA ASP A 186 19.05 -7.75 -7.57
C ASP A 186 17.74 -8.54 -7.41
N VAL A 187 16.91 -8.58 -8.46
CA VAL A 187 15.68 -9.37 -8.45
C VAL A 187 16.00 -10.86 -8.31
N ALA A 188 16.96 -11.39 -9.07
CA ALA A 188 17.34 -12.81 -8.97
C ALA A 188 17.83 -13.18 -7.56
N SER A 189 18.65 -12.32 -6.95
CA SER A 189 19.16 -12.52 -5.59
C SER A 189 18.03 -12.56 -4.56
N PHE A 190 17.05 -11.66 -4.69
CA PHE A 190 15.86 -11.65 -3.83
C PHE A 190 14.95 -12.86 -4.04
N MET A 191 14.76 -13.30 -5.29
CA MET A 191 13.99 -14.50 -5.59
C MET A 191 14.64 -15.75 -4.99
N HIS A 192 15.97 -15.84 -5.03
CA HIS A 192 16.72 -16.93 -4.42
C HIS A 192 16.55 -16.94 -2.90
N TRP A 193 16.78 -15.80 -2.24
CA TRP A 193 16.56 -15.64 -0.81
C TRP A 193 15.12 -16.01 -0.41
N LEU A 194 14.12 -15.55 -1.15
CA LEU A 194 12.73 -15.85 -0.83
C LEU A 194 12.43 -17.36 -0.96
N ALA A 195 12.99 -18.03 -1.98
CA ALA A 195 12.84 -19.47 -2.14
C ALA A 195 13.46 -20.24 -0.96
N GLU A 196 14.64 -19.82 -0.50
CA GLU A 196 15.29 -20.38 0.70
C GLU A 196 14.48 -20.10 1.96
N ALA A 197 14.02 -18.88 2.18
CA ALA A 197 13.22 -18.49 3.34
C ALA A 197 11.89 -19.26 3.41
N CYS A 198 11.22 -19.48 2.27
CA CYS A 198 10.02 -20.31 2.21
C CYS A 198 10.34 -21.80 2.45
N ALA A 199 11.47 -22.31 1.95
CA ALA A 199 11.88 -23.69 2.20
C ALA A 199 12.25 -23.93 3.68
N LEU A 200 12.88 -22.95 4.33
CA LEU A 200 13.24 -23.00 5.75
C LEU A 200 12.01 -22.81 6.65
N GLY A 201 11.17 -21.80 6.38
CA GLY A 201 9.97 -21.50 7.16
C GLY A 201 8.88 -22.58 7.08
N LEU A 202 8.84 -23.37 6.00
CA LEU A 202 7.97 -24.54 5.86
C LEU A 202 8.67 -25.86 6.26
N GLY A 203 10.00 -25.88 6.38
CA GLY A 203 10.80 -27.10 6.52
C GLY A 203 11.40 -27.35 7.90
N THR A 204 11.50 -26.37 8.80
CA THR A 204 12.19 -26.57 10.08
C THR A 204 11.27 -26.36 11.27
N LYS A 205 10.49 -27.39 11.60
CA LYS A 205 10.04 -27.60 12.98
C LYS A 205 10.85 -28.65 13.74
N ASP A 206 11.92 -29.17 13.12
CA ASP A 206 12.84 -30.08 13.78
C ASP A 206 14.30 -29.61 13.57
N PRO A 207 14.98 -29.08 14.60
CA PRO A 207 16.36 -28.60 14.49
C PRO A 207 17.34 -29.72 14.09
N ALA A 208 16.95 -31.00 14.27
CA ALA A 208 17.74 -32.14 13.81
C ALA A 208 17.69 -32.33 12.27
N ALA A 209 16.59 -31.96 11.61
CA ALA A 209 16.43 -32.12 10.16
C ALA A 209 17.17 -31.02 9.38
N ALA A 210 17.25 -29.80 9.93
CA ALA A 210 18.00 -28.69 9.35
C ALA A 210 19.52 -28.98 9.29
N ALA A 211 20.07 -29.61 10.34
CA ALA A 211 21.47 -30.03 10.38
C ALA A 211 21.77 -31.15 9.37
N ALA A 212 20.82 -32.06 9.12
CA ALA A 212 20.96 -33.14 8.15
C ALA A 212 20.92 -32.63 6.69
N ALA A 213 20.09 -31.63 6.39
CA ALA A 213 20.01 -31.02 5.06
C ALA A 213 21.28 -30.21 4.72
N ALA A 214 21.86 -29.50 5.70
CA ALA A 214 23.10 -28.75 5.51
C ALA A 214 24.35 -29.64 5.35
N ALA A 215 24.30 -30.89 5.83
CA ALA A 215 25.38 -31.86 5.67
C ALA A 215 25.31 -32.65 4.34
N ALA A 216 24.24 -32.49 3.56
CA ALA A 216 24.00 -33.21 2.32
C ALA A 216 24.12 -32.34 1.05
N ALA A 217 24.47 -31.06 1.19
CA ALA A 217 24.82 -30.13 0.11
C ALA A 217 26.32 -29.83 0.14
#